data_AF-A0A9P1HGD2-F1
#
_entry.id   AF-A0A9P1HGD2-F1
#
_cell.length_a   1.000
_cell.length_b   1.000
_cell.length_c   1.000
_cell.angle_alpha   90.00
_cell.angle_beta   90.00
_cell.angle_gamma   90.00
#
_symmetry.space_group_name_H-M   'P 1'
#
loop_
_entity.id
_entity.type
_entity.pdbx_description
1 polymer ?
#
loop_
_entity_poly.entity_id
_entity_poly.type
_entity_poly.pdbx_seq_one_letter_code
_entity_poly.pdbx_strand_id
1 'polypeptide(L)'
;MNSYIVVEGMGKTIKVTARRDGTVTEKTLRRAFLLEDDVPVALFRDDIALEYYRKDMVVELDEEWSGARFELCWEEERRSRPVTPVEPKGIF
;
A
#
# COMPACT_ATOMS: atom_id res chain seq x y z
N MET A 1 -21.63 10.99 -1.75
CA MET A 1 -20.84 9.91 -2.38
C MET A 1 -19.83 9.41 -1.36
N ASN A 2 -19.58 8.09 -1.32
CA ASN A 2 -18.49 7.55 -0.52
C ASN A 2 -17.19 7.73 -1.32
N SER A 3 -16.19 8.33 -0.70
CA SER A 3 -14.88 8.51 -1.32
C SER A 3 -14.09 7.21 -1.23
N TYR A 4 -13.35 6.87 -2.29
CA TYR A 4 -12.59 5.62 -2.39
C TYR A 4 -11.24 5.86 -3.04
N ILE A 5 -10.32 4.94 -2.84
CA ILE A 5 -9.08 4.78 -3.60
C ILE A 5 -9.12 3.48 -4.40
N VAL A 6 -8.28 3.37 -5.42
CA VAL A 6 -8.08 2.14 -6.19
C VAL A 6 -6.75 1.55 -5.77
N VAL A 7 -6.76 0.32 -5.24
CA VAL A 7 -5.55 -0.36 -4.77
C VAL A 7 -5.29 -1.58 -5.63
N GLU A 8 -4.06 -1.72 -6.11
CA GLU A 8 -3.57 -2.86 -6.87
C GLU A 8 -2.64 -3.72 -6.00
N GLY A 9 -2.86 -5.03 -6.00
CA GLY A 9 -2.06 -6.00 -5.25
C GLY A 9 -2.55 -7.42 -5.48
N MET A 10 -1.68 -8.43 -5.34
CA MET A 10 -2.02 -9.84 -5.57
C MET A 10 -2.63 -10.12 -6.97
N GLY A 11 -2.22 -9.37 -7.99
CA GLY A 11 -2.79 -9.47 -9.35
C GLY A 11 -4.25 -9.02 -9.46
N LYS A 12 -4.75 -8.25 -8.50
CA LYS A 12 -6.13 -7.74 -8.47
C LYS A 12 -6.13 -6.23 -8.22
N THR A 13 -7.17 -5.59 -8.71
CA THR A 13 -7.45 -4.17 -8.47
C THR A 13 -8.76 -4.04 -7.70
N ILE A 14 -8.71 -3.44 -6.50
CA ILE A 14 -9.85 -3.34 -5.58
C ILE A 14 -10.11 -1.88 -5.23
N LYS A 15 -11.39 -1.48 -5.22
CA LYS A 15 -11.80 -0.17 -4.69
C LYS A 15 -11.90 -0.25 -3.18
N VAL A 16 -11.13 0.57 -2.48
CA VAL A 16 -11.09 0.62 -1.02
C VAL A 16 -11.71 1.93 -0.56
N THR A 17 -12.73 1.85 0.28
CA THR A 17 -13.36 3.03 0.87
C THR A 17 -12.38 3.75 1.78
N ALA A 18 -12.21 5.05 1.58
CA ALA A 18 -11.47 5.91 2.50
C ALA A 18 -12.45 6.75 3.32
N ARG A 19 -11.99 7.19 4.49
CA ARG A 19 -12.74 8.11 5.33
C ARG A 19 -12.75 9.51 4.70
N ARG A 20 -13.67 10.36 5.14
CA ARG A 20 -13.86 11.72 4.59
C ARG A 20 -12.65 12.63 4.84
N ASP A 21 -11.84 12.30 5.83
CA ASP A 21 -10.59 12.99 6.19
C ASP A 21 -9.41 12.54 5.31
N GLY A 22 -9.63 11.69 4.29
CA GLY A 22 -8.55 11.21 3.45
C GLY A 22 -7.73 10.08 4.06
N THR A 23 -8.27 9.40 5.06
CA THR A 23 -7.54 8.30 5.71
C THR A 23 -8.05 6.93 5.34
N VAL A 24 -7.14 5.96 5.28
CA VAL A 24 -7.45 4.53 5.13
C VAL A 24 -6.75 3.75 6.25
N THR A 25 -7.50 2.89 6.94
CA THR A 25 -6.93 2.04 7.98
C THR A 25 -6.33 0.78 7.37
N GLU A 26 -5.22 0.31 7.90
CA GLU A 26 -4.59 -0.97 7.59
C GLU A 26 -5.61 -2.14 7.60
N LYS A 27 -6.48 -2.20 8.61
CA LYS A 27 -7.53 -3.22 8.72
C LYS A 27 -8.44 -3.30 7.49
N THR A 28 -8.77 -2.17 6.88
CA THR A 28 -9.60 -2.13 5.67
C THR A 28 -8.85 -2.75 4.49
N LEU A 29 -7.55 -2.45 4.36
CA LEU A 29 -6.70 -3.01 3.31
C LEU A 29 -6.52 -4.51 3.48
N ARG A 30 -6.19 -4.96 4.70
CA ARG A 30 -6.08 -6.39 5.03
C ARG A 30 -7.34 -7.15 4.66
N ARG A 31 -8.51 -6.64 5.04
CA ARG A 31 -9.80 -7.26 4.70
C ARG A 31 -10.08 -7.24 3.20
N ALA A 32 -9.69 -6.19 2.49
CA ALA A 32 -9.87 -6.08 1.04
C ALA A 32 -9.05 -7.14 0.30
N PHE A 33 -7.83 -7.43 0.77
CA PHE A 33 -6.91 -8.36 0.12
C PHE A 33 -6.82 -9.73 0.80
N LEU A 34 -7.65 -9.98 1.83
CA LEU A 34 -7.64 -11.22 2.64
C LEU A 34 -6.27 -11.55 3.24
N LEU A 35 -5.55 -10.53 3.70
CA LEU A 35 -4.25 -10.67 4.36
C LEU A 35 -4.42 -11.02 5.84
N GLU A 36 -3.53 -11.86 6.37
CA GLU A 36 -3.45 -12.18 7.80
C GLU A 36 -3.09 -10.93 8.63
N ASP A 37 -3.48 -10.84 9.90
CA ASP A 37 -3.27 -9.64 10.73
C ASP A 37 -1.78 -9.33 10.99
N ASP A 38 -0.89 -10.33 10.95
CA ASP A 38 0.52 -10.17 11.30
C ASP A 38 1.44 -9.80 10.12
N VAL A 39 0.92 -9.74 8.89
CA VAL A 39 1.73 -9.50 7.69
C VAL A 39 1.97 -8.00 7.49
N PRO A 40 3.19 -7.44 7.57
CA PRO A 40 3.39 -6.01 7.35
C PRO A 40 2.93 -5.58 5.95
N VAL A 41 2.12 -4.53 5.88
CA VAL A 41 1.65 -3.95 4.61
C VAL A 41 2.13 -2.51 4.44
N ALA A 42 2.35 -2.12 3.19
CA ALA A 42 2.74 -0.78 2.79
C ALA A 42 1.95 -0.37 1.54
N LEU A 43 1.57 0.90 1.49
CA LEU A 43 0.88 1.51 0.37
C LEU A 43 1.84 2.42 -0.38
N PHE A 44 1.81 2.35 -1.71
CA PHE A 44 2.64 3.14 -2.60
C PHE A 44 1.79 3.90 -3.61
N ARG A 45 2.30 5.05 -4.04
CA ARG A 45 1.79 5.84 -5.17
C ARG A 45 2.96 6.40 -5.93
N ASP A 46 3.02 6.19 -7.24
CA ASP A 46 4.10 6.72 -8.09
C ASP A 46 5.51 6.39 -7.51
N ASP A 47 5.72 5.13 -7.09
CA ASP A 47 6.93 4.62 -6.41
C ASP A 47 7.24 5.23 -5.03
N ILE A 48 6.36 6.06 -4.47
CA ILE A 48 6.49 6.68 -3.15
C ILE A 48 5.69 5.91 -2.12
N ALA A 49 6.34 5.43 -1.06
CA ALA A 49 5.68 4.81 0.09
C ALA A 49 4.92 5.86 0.91
N LEU A 50 3.65 5.61 1.21
CA LEU A 50 2.86 6.48 2.08
C LEU A 50 3.21 6.28 3.55
N GLU A 51 3.14 7.37 4.30
CA GLU A 51 3.41 7.37 5.73
C GLU A 51 2.26 6.70 6.52
N TYR A 52 2.65 5.92 7.54
CA TYR A 52 1.73 5.28 8.46
C TYR A 52 1.78 5.96 9.84
N TYR A 53 0.62 6.35 10.36
CA TYR A 53 0.53 6.83 11.73
C TYR A 53 0.51 5.66 12.72
N ARG A 54 1.62 5.48 13.45
CA ARG A 54 1.92 4.30 14.29
C ARG A 54 0.89 4.00 15.40
N LYS A 55 0.11 5.00 15.81
CA LYS A 55 -0.83 4.85 16.93
C LYS A 55 -2.13 4.13 16.54
N ASP A 56 -2.51 4.21 15.27
CA ASP A 56 -3.79 3.69 14.76
C ASP A 56 -3.66 2.90 13.44
N MET A 57 -2.44 2.71 12.94
CA MET A 57 -2.15 2.09 11.64
C MET A 57 -3.01 2.66 10.51
N VAL A 58 -3.02 3.99 10.47
CA VAL A 58 -3.78 4.80 9.51
C VAL A 58 -2.81 5.35 8.48
N VAL A 59 -3.19 5.24 7.21
CA VAL A 59 -2.51 5.85 6.07
C VAL A 59 -3.23 7.14 5.73
N GLU A 60 -2.52 8.26 5.73
CA GLU A 60 -3.02 9.53 5.21
C GLU A 60 -2.77 9.61 3.70
N LEU A 61 -3.79 10.03 2.97
CA LEU A 61 -3.73 10.19 1.53
C LEU A 61 -3.56 11.69 1.22
N ASP A 62 -2.64 12.01 0.30
CA ASP A 62 -2.37 13.37 -0.15
C ASP A 62 -3.58 14.00 -0.89
N GLU A 63 -3.52 15.30 -1.19
CA GLU A 63 -4.56 16.00 -1.94
C GLU A 63 -4.93 15.26 -3.25
N GLU A 64 -6.22 15.27 -3.60
CA GLU A 64 -6.78 14.60 -4.80
C GLU A 64 -6.73 13.05 -4.78
N TRP A 65 -6.74 12.45 -3.61
CA TRP A 65 -6.73 10.99 -3.46
C TRP A 65 -7.97 10.25 -4.00
N SER A 66 -9.11 10.92 -4.18
CA SER A 66 -10.35 10.22 -4.52
C SER A 66 -10.29 9.64 -5.94
N GLY A 67 -10.35 8.31 -6.04
CA GLY A 67 -10.20 7.59 -7.29
C GLY A 67 -8.76 7.39 -7.74
N ALA A 68 -7.77 7.92 -7.00
CA ALA A 68 -6.36 7.71 -7.29
C ALA A 68 -5.96 6.24 -7.14
N ARG A 69 -4.93 5.85 -7.88
CA ARG A 69 -4.39 4.48 -7.90
C ARG A 69 -3.21 4.37 -6.97
N PHE A 70 -3.15 3.24 -6.28
CA PHE A 70 -2.11 2.90 -5.33
C PHE A 70 -1.74 1.44 -5.48
N GLU A 71 -0.52 1.11 -5.06
CA GLU A 71 -0.01 -0.26 -5.01
C GLU A 71 0.10 -0.71 -3.55
N LEU A 72 -0.35 -1.94 -3.28
CA LEU A 72 -0.20 -2.60 -2.00
C LEU A 72 0.99 -3.56 -2.07
N CYS A 73 1.99 -3.33 -1.22
CA CYS A 73 3.09 -4.26 -1.01
C CYS A 73 2.97 -4.89 0.38
N TRP A 74 3.38 -6.14 0.51
CA TRP A 74 3.44 -6.85 1.80
C TRP A 74 4.68 -7.75 1.87
N GLU A 75 5.11 -8.11 3.09
CA GLU A 75 6.42 -8.75 3.30
C GLU A 75 6.57 -10.10 2.56
N GLU A 76 5.53 -10.92 2.47
CA GLU A 76 5.59 -12.19 1.73
C GLU A 76 5.80 -11.99 0.23
N GLU A 77 5.22 -10.92 -0.34
CA GLU A 77 5.48 -10.54 -1.73
C GLU A 77 6.94 -10.12 -1.91
N ARG A 78 7.49 -9.33 -0.97
CA ARG A 78 8.90 -8.91 -1.01
C ARG A 78 9.86 -10.09 -0.94
N ARG A 79 9.54 -11.13 -0.17
CA ARG A 79 10.35 -12.37 -0.08
C ARG A 79 10.24 -13.24 -1.33
N SER A 80 9.10 -13.18 -2.02
CA SER A 80 8.85 -13.97 -3.25
C SER A 80 9.36 -13.27 -4.51
N ARG A 81 9.55 -11.95 -4.47
CA ARG A 81 10.22 -11.22 -5.55
C ARG A 81 11.69 -11.63 -5.60
N PRO A 82 12.23 -12.02 -6.78
CA PRO A 82 13.65 -12.28 -6.90
C PRO A 82 14.41 -11.03 -6.49
N VAL A 83 15.24 -11.15 -5.45
CA VAL A 83 16.19 -10.12 -5.07
C VAL A 83 17.12 -9.96 -6.27
N THR A 84 16.94 -8.90 -7.04
CA THR A 84 17.92 -8.54 -8.06
C THR A 84 19.17 -8.12 -7.28
N PRO A 85 20.29 -8.87 -7.38
CA PRO A 85 21.50 -8.46 -6.70
C PRO A 85 21.86 -7.08 -7.25
N VAL A 86 22.02 -6.11 -6.34
CA VAL A 86 22.58 -4.82 -6.69
C VAL A 86 23.98 -5.11 -7.21
N GLU A 87 24.18 -4.99 -8.53
CA GLU A 87 25.52 -5.11 -9.10
C GLU A 87 26.42 -4.15 -8.33
N PRO A 88 27.52 -4.64 -7.72
CA PRO A 88 28.47 -3.74 -7.10
C PRO A 88 29.01 -2.87 -8.22
N LYS A 89 28.69 -1.56 -8.18
CA LYS A 89 29.33 -0.59 -9.06
C LYS A 89 30.83 -0.75 -8.89
N GLY A 90 31.47 -1.29 -9.91
CA GLY A 90 32.91 -1.47 -9.97
C GLY A 90 33.57 -0.14 -9.68
N ILE A 91 34.42 -0.14 -8.66
CA ILE A 91 35.33 0.95 -8.38
C ILE A 91 36.40 0.86 -9.47
N PHE A 92 36.44 1.85 -10.36
CA PHE A 92 37.59 2.16 -11.22
C PHE A 92 38.14 3.51 -10.82
#